data_AF-A0A927PJQ0-F1
#
_entry.id   AF-A0A927PJQ0-F1
#
_cell.length_a   1.000
_cell.length_b   1.000
_cell.length_c   1.000
_cell.angle_alpha   90.00
_cell.angle_beta   90.00
_cell.angle_gamma   90.00
#
_symmetry.space_group_name_H-M   'P 1'
#
loop_
_entity.id
_entity.type
_entity.pdbx_description
1 polymer ?
#
loop_
_entity_poly.entity_id
_entity_poly.type
_entity_poly.pdbx_seq_one_letter_code
_entity_poly.pdbx_strand_id
1 'polypeptide(L)'
;MKNLIIIIVFLVIVLTGLFLYGFSYIENYSIETVREKSTMLEADFYEKLDNSFKKNNRLMIAEEYGNASYTPMDIDAVNLIDKRDSDNLYYWSTVEECFPYGRYQHLVSTMFKCLKPGNFKGIDEIYAINKQPWQIVMVNRTEKDKIYYVVFKPVAIAYLKGDFYLREFRPSLDECSESALEYITKEDKDFKSCFDPNCGPIIKDVLSLCNRYYYLQNQQSDDKYTGTSFNFESFQAEDSSEQNVYGHRISWIYNNYYRLYYDVYPLATFAVGFNKYNYDIDKNAIYNKWITISSIIYVLLLLPLFFWLAYLIKKKSKIKTLLQIKSYSSLYEELLEKCNPENFMNPYNQDMVQKSNILYQRILTSHPDDNNLLLSIRNEAHTKLNIMFDTNKLYTFILEKANPKQYINPYNPDKLSIANEIYSAAIENKDNVDLLEGLVERIKREL
;
A
#
# COMPACT_ATOMS: atom_id res chain seq x y z
N MET A 1 -21.35 -18.22 -37.25
CA MET A 1 -20.29 -18.48 -36.24
C MET A 1 -19.20 -17.42 -36.21
N LYS A 2 -18.59 -17.04 -37.34
CA LYS A 2 -17.51 -16.02 -37.37
C LYS A 2 -17.95 -14.67 -36.77
N ASN A 3 -19.12 -14.16 -37.20
CA ASN A 3 -19.70 -12.91 -36.67
C ASN A 3 -20.03 -13.00 -35.17
N LEU A 4 -20.40 -14.17 -34.66
CA LEU A 4 -20.74 -14.38 -33.25
C LEU A 4 -19.50 -14.36 -32.35
N ILE A 5 -18.39 -14.96 -32.81
CA ILE A 5 -17.10 -14.91 -32.11
C ILE A 5 -16.58 -13.47 -32.06
N ILE A 6 -16.72 -12.72 -33.17
CA ILE A 6 -16.35 -11.30 -33.23
C ILE A 6 -17.13 -10.48 -32.20
N ILE A 7 -18.43 -10.73 -32.06
CA ILE A 7 -19.28 -10.06 -31.05
C ILE A 7 -18.78 -10.38 -29.63
N ILE A 8 -18.47 -11.63 -29.31
CA ILE A 8 -17.97 -12.02 -27.97
C ILE A 8 -16.64 -11.34 -27.68
N VAL A 9 -15.70 -11.36 -28.63
CA VAL A 9 -14.39 -10.73 -28.48
C VAL A 9 -14.54 -9.22 -28.27
N PHE A 10 -15.41 -8.57 -29.04
CA PHE A 10 -15.72 -7.16 -28.85
C PHE A 10 -16.29 -6.87 -27.45
N LEU A 11 -17.20 -7.72 -26.98
CA LEU A 11 -17.83 -7.57 -25.65
C LEU A 11 -16.80 -7.73 -24.52
N VAL A 12 -15.85 -8.65 -24.66
CA VAL A 12 -14.71 -8.79 -23.73
C VAL A 12 -13.87 -7.51 -23.73
N ILE A 13 -13.49 -6.98 -24.91
CA ILE A 13 -12.69 -5.75 -25.02
C ILE A 13 -13.40 -4.58 -24.34
N VAL A 14 -14.70 -4.41 -24.57
CA VAL A 14 -15.50 -3.34 -23.95
C VAL A 14 -15.56 -3.50 -22.43
N LEU A 15 -15.80 -4.72 -21.93
CA LEU A 15 -15.82 -5.00 -20.49
C LEU A 15 -14.47 -4.73 -19.83
N THR A 16 -13.37 -5.12 -20.49
CA THR A 16 -12.01 -4.82 -20.00
C THR A 16 -11.74 -3.32 -19.99
N GLY A 17 -12.17 -2.59 -21.04
CA GLY A 17 -12.05 -1.14 -21.09
C GLY A 17 -12.82 -0.44 -19.96
N LEU A 18 -14.06 -0.89 -19.68
CA LEU A 18 -14.87 -0.37 -18.57
C LEU A 18 -14.25 -0.68 -17.21
N PHE A 19 -13.68 -1.88 -17.03
CA PHE A 19 -12.98 -2.26 -15.81
C PHE A 19 -11.73 -1.40 -15.59
N LEU A 20 -10.95 -1.15 -16.66
CA LEU A 20 -9.77 -0.27 -16.60
C LEU A 20 -10.15 1.18 -16.25
N TYR A 21 -11.22 1.70 -16.86
CA TYR A 21 -11.78 3.00 -16.50
C TYR A 21 -12.23 3.04 -15.04
N GLY A 22 -12.83 1.94 -14.57
CA GLY A 22 -13.24 1.75 -13.17
C GLY A 22 -12.09 1.88 -12.17
N PHE A 23 -10.86 1.44 -12.50
CA PHE A 23 -9.71 1.61 -11.60
C PHE A 23 -9.41 3.08 -11.31
N SER A 24 -9.36 3.92 -12.35
CA SER A 24 -9.10 5.36 -12.19
C SER A 24 -10.21 6.04 -11.39
N TYR A 25 -11.46 5.64 -11.61
CA TYR A 25 -12.58 6.12 -10.80
C TYR A 25 -12.45 5.73 -9.32
N ILE A 26 -12.08 4.47 -9.04
CA ILE A 26 -11.88 3.98 -7.67
C ILE A 26 -10.72 4.70 -6.98
N GLU A 27 -9.63 4.98 -7.70
CA GLU A 27 -8.51 5.76 -7.20
C GLU A 27 -8.96 7.17 -6.79
N ASN A 28 -9.60 7.90 -7.69
CA ASN A 28 -10.13 9.25 -7.41
C ASN A 28 -11.16 9.24 -6.28
N TYR A 29 -12.07 8.26 -6.26
CA TYR A 29 -13.04 8.10 -5.19
C TYR A 29 -12.37 7.87 -3.82
N SER A 30 -11.31 7.06 -3.77
CA SER A 30 -10.58 6.83 -2.52
C SER A 30 -9.85 8.10 -2.03
N ILE A 31 -9.27 8.87 -2.96
CA ILE A 31 -8.64 10.17 -2.64
C ILE A 31 -9.68 11.15 -2.11
N GLU A 32 -10.81 11.33 -2.80
CA GLU A 32 -11.85 12.28 -2.40
C GLU A 32 -12.47 11.92 -1.05
N THR A 33 -12.80 10.63 -0.83
CA THR A 33 -13.37 10.18 0.44
C THR A 33 -12.45 10.49 1.63
N VAL A 34 -11.14 10.24 1.48
CA VAL A 34 -10.17 10.53 2.55
C VAL A 34 -9.91 12.03 2.65
N ARG A 35 -9.95 12.78 1.55
CA ARG A 35 -9.81 14.24 1.54
C ARG A 35 -10.96 14.93 2.29
N GLU A 36 -12.20 14.50 2.08
CA GLU A 36 -13.37 15.00 2.82
C GLU A 36 -13.22 14.74 4.33
N LYS A 37 -12.87 13.49 4.70
CA LYS A 37 -12.57 13.13 6.09
C LYS A 37 -11.42 13.97 6.65
N SER A 38 -10.38 14.21 5.86
CA SER A 38 -9.23 15.04 6.26
C SER A 38 -9.65 16.47 6.55
N THR A 39 -10.43 17.06 5.65
CA THR A 39 -10.92 18.44 5.78
C THR A 39 -11.80 18.60 7.03
N MET A 40 -12.66 17.62 7.30
CA MET A 40 -13.48 17.60 8.52
C MET A 40 -12.63 17.51 9.79
N LEU A 41 -11.63 16.64 9.81
CA LEU A 41 -10.71 16.50 10.95
C LEU A 41 -9.78 17.70 11.13
N GLU A 42 -9.43 18.39 10.04
CA GLU A 42 -8.71 19.66 10.09
C GLU A 42 -9.54 20.74 10.77
N ALA A 43 -10.81 20.87 10.36
CA ALA A 43 -11.72 21.84 10.94
C ALA A 43 -11.92 21.58 12.45
N ASP A 44 -12.18 20.33 12.86
CA ASP A 44 -12.30 19.95 14.28
C ASP A 44 -11.01 20.24 15.07
N PHE A 45 -9.83 20.00 14.47
CA PHE A 45 -8.55 20.30 15.09
C PHE A 45 -8.39 21.80 15.34
N TYR A 46 -8.59 22.63 14.31
CA TYR A 46 -8.47 24.08 14.46
C TYR A 46 -9.57 24.65 15.35
N GLU A 47 -10.78 24.12 15.34
CA GLU A 47 -11.84 24.54 16.25
C GLU A 47 -11.43 24.33 17.72
N LYS A 48 -10.89 23.15 18.06
CA LYS A 48 -10.38 22.88 19.41
C LYS A 48 -9.22 23.79 19.77
N LEU A 49 -8.28 23.99 18.85
CA LEU A 49 -7.13 24.88 19.06
C LEU A 49 -7.59 26.34 19.27
N ASP A 50 -8.47 26.84 18.42
CA ASP A 50 -9.02 28.21 18.50
C ASP A 50 -9.81 28.41 19.78
N ASN A 51 -10.58 27.40 20.21
CA ASN A 51 -11.30 27.45 21.48
C ASN A 51 -10.36 27.57 22.69
N SER A 52 -9.22 26.87 22.68
CA SER A 52 -8.21 26.97 23.76
C SER A 52 -7.58 28.37 23.86
N PHE A 53 -7.43 29.08 22.73
CA PHE A 53 -6.85 30.43 22.68
C PHE A 53 -7.89 31.56 22.54
N LYS A 54 -9.19 31.26 22.72
CA LYS A 54 -10.30 32.18 22.44
C LYS A 54 -10.22 33.52 23.18
N LYS A 55 -9.68 33.52 24.40
CA LYS A 55 -9.55 34.73 25.25
C LYS A 55 -8.25 35.48 25.01
N ASN A 56 -7.16 34.74 24.83
CA ASN A 56 -5.82 35.29 24.65
C ASN A 56 -4.98 34.29 23.87
N ASN A 57 -4.20 34.80 22.91
CA ASN A 57 -3.22 34.01 22.15
C ASN A 57 -2.02 33.57 23.02
N ARG A 58 -1.89 34.15 24.21
CA ARG A 58 -0.88 33.82 25.20
C ARG A 58 -1.54 33.29 26.47
N LEU A 59 -1.16 32.09 26.87
CA LEU A 59 -1.59 31.45 28.11
C LEU A 59 -0.36 31.30 29.01
N MET A 60 -0.46 31.70 30.26
CA MET A 60 0.66 31.69 31.20
C MET A 60 0.21 31.19 32.57
N ILE A 61 0.96 30.24 33.12
CA ILE A 61 0.72 29.65 34.45
C ILE A 61 2.03 29.58 35.22
N ALA A 62 1.95 29.87 36.52
CA ALA A 62 3.06 29.71 37.45
C ALA A 62 2.92 28.37 38.19
N GLU A 63 4.03 27.67 38.31
CA GLU A 63 4.16 26.48 39.14
C GLU A 63 5.10 26.81 40.30
N GLU A 64 4.59 26.70 41.52
CA GLU A 64 5.34 26.95 42.74
C GLU A 64 5.76 25.62 43.37
N TYR A 65 7.06 25.48 43.63
CA TYR A 65 7.65 24.27 44.19
C TYR A 65 7.99 24.42 45.68
N GLY A 66 8.18 25.65 46.14
CA GLY A 66 8.65 25.98 47.47
C GLY A 66 10.05 25.43 47.78
N ASN A 67 10.53 25.68 49.00
CA ASN A 67 11.82 25.19 49.50
C ASN A 67 13.00 25.54 48.58
N ALA A 68 13.11 26.81 48.21
CA ALA A 68 14.25 27.29 47.44
C ALA A 68 15.56 27.15 48.22
N SER A 69 16.66 27.05 47.48
CA SER A 69 17.99 27.04 48.07
C SER A 69 18.91 27.98 47.33
N TYR A 70 19.73 28.68 48.10
CA TYR A 70 20.56 29.77 47.63
C TYR A 70 22.01 29.51 48.02
N THR A 71 22.95 29.81 47.14
CA THR A 71 24.38 29.77 47.45
C THR A 71 25.01 31.12 47.17
N PRO A 72 25.67 31.73 48.17
CA PRO A 72 26.38 32.98 47.97
C PRO A 72 27.49 32.80 46.93
N MET A 73 27.66 33.81 46.09
CA MET A 73 28.70 33.86 45.09
C MET A 73 29.84 34.75 45.56
N ASP A 74 31.04 34.48 45.05
CA ASP A 74 32.20 35.33 45.28
C ASP A 74 32.05 36.64 44.49
N ILE A 75 31.85 37.75 45.21
CA ILE A 75 31.64 39.06 44.61
C ILE A 75 32.89 39.57 43.86
N ASP A 76 34.09 39.17 44.27
CA ASP A 76 35.32 39.54 43.57
C ASP A 76 35.39 38.84 42.21
N ALA A 77 34.97 37.57 42.15
CA ALA A 77 34.82 36.84 40.89
C ALA A 77 33.73 37.45 40.00
N VAL A 78 32.59 37.85 40.56
CA VAL A 78 31.52 38.57 39.84
C VAL A 78 32.04 39.87 39.25
N ASN A 79 32.77 40.67 40.04
CA ASN A 79 33.36 41.93 39.61
C ASN A 79 34.45 41.73 38.55
N LEU A 80 35.26 40.68 38.67
CA LEU A 80 36.24 40.30 37.67
C LEU A 80 35.56 40.01 36.33
N ILE A 81 34.49 39.21 36.37
CA ILE A 81 33.68 38.91 35.20
C ILE A 81 33.06 40.21 34.68
N ASP A 82 32.40 41.05 35.49
CA ASP A 82 31.71 42.27 35.03
C ASP A 82 32.64 43.34 34.42
N LYS A 83 33.94 43.30 34.71
CA LYS A 83 34.96 44.22 34.14
C LYS A 83 35.55 43.75 32.81
N ARG A 84 35.14 42.58 32.31
CA ARG A 84 35.65 42.03 31.05
C ARG A 84 35.30 42.90 29.84
N ASP A 85 36.15 42.86 28.83
CA ASP A 85 35.83 43.38 27.50
C ASP A 85 34.78 42.48 26.82
N SER A 86 33.86 43.07 26.06
CA SER A 86 32.81 42.32 25.35
C SER A 86 33.36 41.36 24.30
N ASP A 87 34.60 41.60 23.83
CA ASP A 87 35.22 40.88 22.72
C ASP A 87 36.20 39.78 23.20
N ASN A 88 36.24 39.48 24.50
CA ASN A 88 37.22 38.56 25.07
C ASN A 88 36.86 37.07 24.81
N LEU A 89 37.68 36.38 23.99
CA LEU A 89 37.55 34.96 23.64
C LEU A 89 37.67 34.00 24.84
N TYR A 90 38.35 34.39 25.93
CA TYR A 90 38.53 33.57 27.15
C TYR A 90 37.33 33.59 28.10
N TYR A 91 36.28 34.32 27.74
CA TYR A 91 35.12 34.54 28.58
C TYR A 91 34.45 33.24 29.06
N TRP A 92 34.26 32.27 28.16
CA TRP A 92 33.59 31.02 28.49
C TRP A 92 34.37 30.21 29.52
N SER A 93 35.69 30.10 29.34
CA SER A 93 36.58 29.43 30.30
C SER A 93 36.65 30.16 31.64
N THR A 94 36.72 31.50 31.65
CA THR A 94 36.80 32.26 32.90
C THR A 94 35.52 32.16 33.74
N VAL A 95 34.34 32.16 33.12
CA VAL A 95 33.07 31.96 33.85
C VAL A 95 33.04 30.56 34.49
N GLU A 96 33.49 29.54 33.78
CA GLU A 96 33.51 28.15 34.27
C GLU A 96 34.55 27.93 35.38
N GLU A 97 35.69 28.60 35.30
CA GLU A 97 36.70 28.60 36.36
C GLU A 97 36.22 29.30 37.63
N CYS A 98 35.59 30.47 37.50
CA CYS A 98 35.06 31.24 38.64
C CYS A 98 33.82 30.58 39.26
N PHE A 99 32.95 29.98 38.44
CA PHE A 99 31.68 29.39 38.86
C PHE A 99 31.52 27.97 38.29
N PRO A 100 32.20 26.97 38.87
CA PRO A 100 32.19 25.61 38.34
C PRO A 100 30.82 24.93 38.51
N TYR A 101 30.43 24.15 37.50
CA TYR A 101 29.13 23.45 37.41
C TYR A 101 28.79 22.53 38.60
N GLY A 102 29.79 22.05 39.34
CA GLY A 102 29.55 21.22 40.54
C GLY A 102 29.06 22.01 41.76
N ARG A 103 29.25 23.33 41.78
CA ARG A 103 28.87 24.20 42.90
C ARG A 103 27.62 25.02 42.62
N TYR A 104 27.37 25.34 41.36
CA TYR A 104 26.26 26.17 40.91
C TYR A 104 25.53 25.51 39.74
N GLN A 105 24.21 25.69 39.64
CA GLN A 105 23.46 25.19 38.49
C GLN A 105 23.99 25.76 37.16
N HIS A 106 23.87 24.99 36.09
CA HIS A 106 24.27 25.39 34.74
C HIS A 106 23.71 26.76 34.32
N LEU A 107 22.45 27.05 34.69
CA LEU A 107 21.78 28.32 34.40
C LEU A 107 22.53 29.54 34.95
N VAL A 108 23.26 29.40 36.07
CA VAL A 108 24.07 30.48 36.64
C VAL A 108 25.22 30.83 35.70
N SER A 109 25.88 29.84 35.11
CA SER A 109 26.92 30.09 34.10
C SER A 109 26.32 30.77 32.87
N THR A 110 25.15 30.29 32.39
CA THR A 110 24.41 30.88 31.27
C THR A 110 24.07 32.35 31.55
N MET A 111 23.71 32.67 32.80
CA MET A 111 23.42 34.04 33.22
C MET A 111 24.60 34.98 32.95
N PHE A 112 25.78 34.62 33.46
CA PHE A 112 26.98 35.42 33.21
C PHE A 112 27.24 35.49 31.72
N LYS A 113 27.19 34.36 31.01
CA LYS A 113 27.43 34.21 29.56
C LYS A 113 26.56 35.13 28.70
N CYS A 114 25.29 35.31 29.03
CA CYS A 114 24.35 36.12 28.24
C CYS A 114 24.35 37.62 28.60
N LEU A 115 24.73 38.00 29.83
CA LEU A 115 24.67 39.39 30.27
C LEU A 115 25.91 40.18 29.84
N LYS A 116 25.70 41.40 29.32
CA LYS A 116 26.80 42.32 28.96
C LYS A 116 27.60 42.76 30.19
N PRO A 117 28.89 43.10 30.03
CA PRO A 117 29.68 43.75 31.08
C PRO A 117 29.01 45.05 31.59
N GLY A 118 29.17 45.34 32.87
CA GLY A 118 28.57 46.47 33.57
C GLY A 118 27.19 46.21 34.18
N ASN A 119 26.57 45.04 33.93
CA ASN A 119 25.26 44.71 34.49
C ASN A 119 25.32 44.37 35.98
N PHE A 120 26.50 44.02 36.51
CA PHE A 120 26.66 43.72 37.94
C PHE A 120 27.18 44.92 38.76
N LYS A 121 27.35 46.08 38.13
CA LYS A 121 27.80 47.31 38.79
C LYS A 121 26.83 47.72 39.90
N GLY A 122 27.38 47.97 41.08
CA GLY A 122 26.60 48.41 42.23
C GLY A 122 25.85 47.28 42.93
N ILE A 123 26.23 46.02 42.72
CA ILE A 123 25.81 44.88 43.53
C ILE A 123 26.76 44.74 44.73
N ASP A 124 26.21 44.43 45.90
CA ASP A 124 26.94 44.19 47.14
C ASP A 124 27.10 42.68 47.39
N GLU A 125 26.03 41.92 47.20
CA GLU A 125 25.98 40.48 47.39
C GLU A 125 25.15 39.84 46.27
N ILE A 126 25.51 38.64 45.82
CA ILE A 126 24.70 37.86 44.87
C ILE A 126 24.65 36.39 45.27
N TYR A 127 23.46 35.81 45.10
CA TYR A 127 23.11 34.47 45.50
C TYR A 127 22.59 33.71 44.28
N ALA A 128 23.26 32.61 43.94
CA ALA A 128 22.79 31.67 42.94
C ALA A 128 21.62 30.85 43.48
N ILE A 129 20.57 30.66 42.67
CA ILE A 129 19.43 29.80 43.00
C ILE A 129 19.76 28.38 42.54
N ASN A 130 19.92 27.46 43.50
CA ASN A 130 20.22 26.07 43.22
C ASN A 130 18.98 25.17 43.17
N LYS A 131 17.88 25.60 43.78
CA LYS A 131 16.58 24.95 43.67
C LYS A 131 15.55 26.04 43.45
N GLN A 132 14.89 25.99 42.30
CA GLN A 132 13.95 27.03 41.91
C GLN A 132 12.73 27.06 42.83
N PRO A 133 12.34 28.23 43.40
CA PRO A 133 11.10 28.37 44.14
C PRO A 133 9.87 28.22 43.24
N TRP A 134 9.97 28.65 41.98
CA TRP A 134 8.90 28.65 41.00
C TRP A 134 9.44 28.57 39.57
N GLN A 135 8.57 28.18 38.64
CA GLN A 135 8.75 28.41 37.22
C GLN A 135 7.46 28.98 36.62
N ILE A 136 7.58 29.68 35.50
CA ILE A 136 6.40 30.12 34.74
C ILE A 136 6.46 29.49 33.36
N VAL A 137 5.36 28.86 32.97
CA VAL A 137 5.16 28.30 31.64
C VAL A 137 4.28 29.26 30.86
N MET A 138 4.74 29.64 29.67
CA MET A 138 3.97 30.43 28.72
C MET A 138 3.84 29.70 27.39
N VAL A 139 2.61 29.56 26.93
CA VAL A 139 2.28 29.07 25.59
C VAL A 139 1.76 30.23 24.76
N ASN A 140 2.42 30.51 23.65
CA ASN A 140 2.09 31.63 22.77
C ASN A 140 1.81 31.14 21.35
N ARG A 141 0.58 31.37 20.88
CA ARG A 141 0.20 31.17 19.48
C ARG A 141 0.43 32.45 18.70
N THR A 142 1.47 32.44 17.87
CA THR A 142 1.89 33.62 17.08
C THR A 142 1.30 33.64 15.68
N GLU A 143 1.20 32.46 15.07
CA GLU A 143 0.62 32.23 13.74
C GLU A 143 -0.51 31.19 13.87
N LYS A 144 -1.30 31.04 12.80
CA LYS A 144 -2.39 30.06 12.76
C LYS A 144 -1.90 28.66 13.18
N ASP A 145 -0.70 28.29 12.74
CA ASP A 145 -0.19 26.92 12.79
C ASP A 145 1.03 26.78 13.70
N LYS A 146 1.46 27.84 14.42
CA LYS A 146 2.68 27.81 15.24
C LYS A 146 2.42 28.22 16.69
N ILE A 147 2.96 27.42 17.59
CA ILE A 147 2.85 27.59 19.03
C ILE A 147 4.24 27.55 19.64
N TYR A 148 4.59 28.58 20.39
CA TYR A 148 5.82 28.65 21.16
C TYR A 148 5.57 28.26 22.61
N TYR A 149 6.41 27.38 23.13
CA TYR A 149 6.44 27.03 24.54
C TYR A 149 7.70 27.64 25.16
N VAL A 150 7.50 28.55 26.10
CA VAL A 150 8.55 29.35 26.73
C VAL A 150 8.48 29.14 28.24
N VAL A 151 9.64 28.98 28.87
CA VAL A 151 9.74 28.82 30.31
C VAL A 151 10.56 29.95 30.91
N PHE A 152 10.09 30.43 32.06
CA PHE A 152 10.76 31.43 32.88
C PHE A 152 11.24 30.76 34.15
N LYS A 153 12.54 30.86 34.45
CA LYS A 153 13.13 30.30 35.68
C LYS A 153 14.00 31.33 36.39
N PRO A 154 13.84 31.54 37.70
CA PRO A 154 14.72 32.41 38.46
C PRO A 154 16.12 31.76 38.57
N VAL A 155 17.17 32.56 38.44
CA VAL A 155 18.57 32.09 38.36
C VAL A 155 19.43 32.62 39.51
N ALA A 156 19.30 33.90 39.84
CA ALA A 156 20.09 34.51 40.90
C ALA A 156 19.39 35.75 41.49
N ILE A 157 19.73 36.07 42.73
CA ILE A 157 19.25 37.26 43.43
C ILE A 157 20.46 38.07 43.88
N ALA A 158 20.51 39.34 43.51
CA ALA A 158 21.55 40.27 43.88
C ALA A 158 21.00 41.40 44.74
N TYR A 159 21.64 41.68 45.88
CA TYR A 159 21.36 42.88 46.65
C TYR A 159 22.13 44.06 46.08
N LEU A 160 21.45 45.18 45.91
CA LEU A 160 22.05 46.42 45.44
C LEU A 160 22.84 47.08 46.58
N LYS A 161 23.91 47.78 46.21
CA LYS A 161 24.74 48.55 47.12
C LYS A 161 23.95 49.74 47.64
N GLY A 162 23.39 49.59 48.83
CA GLY A 162 22.68 50.64 49.56
C GLY A 162 23.50 51.21 50.72
N ASP A 163 22.93 52.20 51.41
CA ASP A 163 23.48 52.66 52.68
C ASP A 163 23.55 51.50 53.67
N PHE A 164 24.64 51.42 54.44
CA PHE A 164 24.90 50.33 55.39
C PHE A 164 23.71 50.05 56.33
N TYR A 165 22.97 51.09 56.71
CA TYR A 165 21.80 51.03 57.57
C TYR A 165 20.57 50.36 56.94
N LEU A 166 20.52 50.21 55.61
CA LEU A 166 19.40 49.57 54.90
C LEU A 166 19.56 48.05 54.78
N ARG A 167 20.72 47.48 55.19
CA ARG A 167 20.95 46.03 55.16
C ARG A 167 20.00 45.25 56.05
N GLU A 168 19.54 45.83 57.16
CA GLU A 168 18.57 45.20 58.07
C GLU A 168 17.12 45.25 57.55
N PHE A 169 16.84 46.12 56.58
CA PHE A 169 15.52 46.31 55.98
C PHE A 169 15.36 45.61 54.63
N ARG A 170 16.38 44.86 54.19
CA ARG A 170 16.30 44.12 52.93
C ARG A 170 15.38 42.90 53.10
N PRO A 171 14.51 42.63 52.11
CA PRO A 171 13.69 41.42 52.12
C PRO A 171 14.57 40.17 52.12
N SER A 172 14.04 39.06 52.61
CA SER A 172 14.70 37.76 52.51
C SER A 172 14.83 37.29 51.06
N LEU A 173 15.69 36.31 50.78
CA LEU A 173 15.84 35.77 49.42
C LEU A 173 14.55 35.12 48.89
N ASP A 174 13.77 34.51 49.78
CA ASP A 174 12.46 33.96 49.44
C ASP A 174 11.44 35.05 49.14
N GLU A 175 11.36 36.09 49.98
CA GLU A 175 10.52 37.26 49.74
C GLU A 175 10.89 37.97 48.42
N CYS A 176 12.18 38.04 48.09
CA CYS A 176 12.64 38.56 46.80
C CYS A 176 12.10 37.73 45.61
N SER A 177 12.09 36.39 45.75
CA SER A 177 11.58 35.48 44.72
C SER A 177 10.06 35.55 44.60
N GLU A 178 9.33 35.58 45.71
CA GLU A 178 7.88 35.69 45.75
C GLU A 178 7.41 37.01 45.15
N SER A 179 8.04 38.13 45.56
CA SER A 179 7.72 39.46 45.03
C SER A 179 8.01 39.57 43.52
N ALA A 180 9.05 38.90 43.02
CA ALA A 180 9.33 38.87 41.58
C ALA A 180 8.25 38.08 40.80
N LEU A 181 7.81 36.93 41.33
CA LEU A 181 6.71 36.17 40.73
C LEU A 181 5.42 36.99 40.71
N GLU A 182 5.12 37.67 41.83
CA GLU A 182 3.96 38.56 41.93
C GLU A 182 4.03 39.69 40.90
N TYR A 183 5.20 40.32 40.73
CA TYR A 183 5.40 41.35 39.72
C TYR A 183 5.11 40.84 38.31
N ILE A 184 5.70 39.70 37.90
CA ILE A 184 5.48 39.15 36.53
C ILE A 184 4.00 38.85 36.30
N THR A 185 3.33 38.30 37.30
CA THR A 185 1.95 37.81 37.16
C THR A 185 0.90 38.91 37.30
N LYS A 186 1.16 39.96 38.10
CA LYS A 186 0.17 41.00 38.41
C LYS A 186 0.48 42.38 37.84
N GLU A 187 1.75 42.75 37.72
CA GLU A 187 2.15 44.14 37.42
C GLU A 187 2.75 44.32 36.03
N ASP A 188 3.55 43.34 35.58
CA ASP A 188 4.29 43.41 34.33
C ASP A 188 3.36 43.65 33.13
N LYS A 189 3.67 44.68 32.34
CA LYS A 189 2.81 45.14 31.25
C LYS A 189 2.71 44.12 30.12
N ASP A 190 3.75 43.32 29.90
CA ASP A 190 3.82 42.38 28.78
C ASP A 190 3.20 41.03 29.15
N PHE A 191 3.27 40.65 30.44
CA PHE A 191 2.89 39.31 30.90
C PHE A 191 1.60 39.23 31.72
N LYS A 192 1.21 40.27 32.48
CA LYS A 192 0.05 40.18 33.41
C LYS A 192 -1.26 39.77 32.74
N SER A 193 -1.50 40.22 31.50
CA SER A 193 -2.73 39.90 30.76
C SER A 193 -2.79 38.45 30.29
N CYS A 194 -1.65 37.76 30.28
CA CYS A 194 -1.49 36.38 29.83
C CYS A 194 -1.67 35.38 30.97
N PHE A 195 -1.52 35.83 32.21
CA PHE A 195 -1.56 34.98 33.39
C PHE A 195 -3.00 34.54 33.71
N ASP A 196 -3.21 33.23 33.78
CA ASP A 196 -4.45 32.62 34.27
C ASP A 196 -4.10 31.37 35.08
N PRO A 197 -4.32 31.37 36.41
CA PRO A 197 -3.98 30.22 37.25
C PRO A 197 -4.76 28.94 36.88
N ASN A 198 -5.86 29.06 36.12
CA ASN A 198 -6.68 27.93 35.69
C ASN A 198 -6.32 27.44 34.27
N CYS A 199 -5.31 28.00 33.60
CA CYS A 199 -4.97 27.60 32.23
C CYS A 199 -4.08 26.35 32.14
N GLY A 200 -3.63 25.78 33.26
CA GLY A 200 -2.82 24.55 33.28
C GLY A 200 -3.44 23.38 32.52
N PRO A 201 -4.71 23.01 32.79
CA PRO A 201 -5.42 22.00 32.00
C PRO A 201 -5.53 22.37 30.52
N ILE A 202 -5.79 23.64 30.18
CA ILE A 202 -5.89 24.11 28.80
C ILE A 202 -4.56 23.94 28.06
N ILE A 203 -3.44 24.29 28.70
CA ILE A 203 -2.10 24.11 28.14
C ILE A 203 -1.84 22.62 27.88
N LYS A 204 -2.20 21.74 28.82
CA LYS A 204 -2.06 20.29 28.65
C LYS A 204 -2.94 19.76 27.50
N ASP A 205 -4.16 20.25 27.38
CA ASP A 205 -5.09 19.88 26.32
C ASP A 205 -4.58 20.34 24.95
N VAL A 206 -4.02 21.55 24.86
CA VAL A 206 -3.36 22.05 23.64
C VAL A 206 -2.18 21.17 23.26
N LEU A 207 -1.28 20.86 24.18
CA LEU A 207 -0.07 20.07 23.90
C LEU A 207 -0.38 18.60 23.55
N SER A 208 -1.51 18.07 24.00
CA SER A 208 -1.99 16.72 23.65
C SER A 208 -2.96 16.69 22.47
N LEU A 209 -3.24 17.84 21.85
CA LEU A 209 -4.18 17.95 20.75
C LEU A 209 -3.68 17.16 19.53
N CYS A 210 -4.44 16.13 19.17
CA CYS A 210 -4.17 15.32 17.99
C CYS A 210 -5.46 14.66 17.48
N ASN A 211 -5.43 14.27 16.21
CA ASN A 211 -6.39 13.35 15.63
C ASN A 211 -5.66 12.44 14.62
N ARG A 212 -6.42 11.68 13.81
CA ARG A 212 -5.85 10.70 12.89
C ARG A 212 -4.86 11.31 11.88
N TYR A 213 -5.05 12.56 11.47
CA TYR A 213 -4.24 13.21 10.43
C TYR A 213 -3.51 14.48 10.90
N TYR A 214 -3.98 15.16 11.94
CA TYR A 214 -3.42 16.43 12.39
C TYR A 214 -2.92 16.32 13.83
N TYR A 215 -1.75 16.89 14.10
CA TYR A 215 -1.09 16.84 15.41
C TYR A 215 -0.11 18.00 15.56
N LEU A 216 0.33 18.28 16.78
CA LEU A 216 1.41 19.25 17.03
C LEU A 216 2.79 18.57 16.90
N GLN A 217 3.62 19.05 15.97
CA GLN A 217 4.97 18.57 15.73
C GLN A 217 6.00 19.55 16.29
N ASN A 218 6.91 19.07 17.15
CA ASN A 218 8.06 19.85 17.60
C ASN A 218 9.03 20.07 16.43
N GLN A 219 9.35 21.34 16.15
CA GLN A 219 10.24 21.77 15.06
C GLN A 219 11.73 21.67 15.40
N GLN A 220 12.08 21.53 16.68
CA GLN A 220 13.47 21.46 17.14
C GLN A 220 14.01 20.03 17.25
N SER A 221 13.15 19.02 17.13
CA SER A 221 13.60 17.63 17.04
C SER A 221 13.97 17.30 15.60
N ASP A 222 15.20 16.81 15.38
CA ASP A 222 15.64 16.28 14.08
C ASP A 222 14.82 15.07 13.64
N ASP A 223 14.07 14.45 14.56
CA ASP A 223 13.04 13.48 14.26
C ASP A 223 11.83 14.20 13.64
N LYS A 224 11.92 14.44 12.33
CA LYS A 224 10.73 14.46 11.49
C LYS A 224 10.13 13.07 11.62
N TYR A 225 9.18 12.88 12.56
CA TYR A 225 8.52 11.60 12.84
C TYR A 225 7.77 11.10 11.60
N THR A 226 8.52 10.49 10.68
CA THR A 226 8.02 9.86 9.48
C THR A 226 7.92 8.37 9.76
N GLY A 227 6.75 7.91 10.21
CA GLY A 227 6.35 6.53 9.89
C GLY A 227 5.83 5.62 10.99
N THR A 228 5.74 6.02 12.26
CA THR A 228 5.08 5.18 13.28
C THR A 228 4.19 6.02 14.17
N SER A 229 3.05 5.44 14.57
CA SER A 229 2.04 6.05 15.42
C SER A 229 2.69 6.77 16.61
N PHE A 230 2.70 8.09 16.57
CA PHE A 230 3.15 8.91 17.67
C PHE A 230 2.21 8.69 18.86
N ASN A 231 2.73 8.08 19.92
CA ASN A 231 1.99 7.93 21.17
C ASN A 231 2.19 9.18 22.03
N PHE A 232 1.21 10.08 22.01
CA PHE A 232 1.21 11.30 22.84
C PHE A 232 1.20 11.00 24.34
N GLU A 233 0.77 9.82 24.78
CA GLU A 233 0.82 9.45 26.21
C GLU A 233 2.26 9.29 26.72
N SER A 234 3.21 9.02 25.81
CA SER A 234 4.64 8.94 26.12
C SER A 234 5.44 10.19 25.77
N PHE A 235 4.82 11.22 25.18
CA PHE A 235 5.50 12.49 24.92
C PHE A 235 5.63 13.27 26.24
N GLN A 236 6.75 13.05 26.93
CA GLN A 236 7.27 14.06 27.84
C GLN A 236 8.05 15.04 26.96
N ALA A 237 7.78 16.34 27.11
CA ALA A 237 8.73 17.33 26.65
C ALA A 237 10.04 16.98 27.37
N GLU A 238 10.99 16.38 26.65
CA GLU A 238 12.32 16.18 27.20
C GLU A 238 12.78 17.58 27.62
N ASP A 239 13.00 17.75 28.94
CA ASP A 239 13.91 18.77 29.43
C ASP A 239 15.21 18.47 28.71
N SER A 240 15.43 19.15 27.58
CA SER A 240 16.66 19.07 26.80
C SER A 240 17.76 19.65 27.68
N SER A 241 18.25 18.78 28.56
CA SER A 241 19.34 18.99 29.49
C SER A 241 20.69 18.96 28.77
N GLU A 242 20.68 18.87 27.44
CA GLU A 242 21.87 18.79 26.61
C GLU A 242 21.98 19.99 25.66
N GLN A 243 22.84 20.93 26.08
CA GLN A 243 23.80 21.66 25.23
C GLN A 243 23.32 22.49 24.03
N ASN A 244 22.06 22.94 23.96
CA ASN A 244 21.71 24.01 23.02
C ASN A 244 21.68 25.38 23.70
N VAL A 245 22.81 26.10 23.66
CA VAL A 245 22.95 27.51 24.10
C VAL A 245 22.17 28.50 23.20
N TYR A 246 21.33 27.99 22.29
CA TYR A 246 20.55 28.81 21.35
C TYR A 246 19.15 29.08 21.91
N GLY A 247 18.99 30.20 22.62
CA GLY A 247 17.66 30.75 22.94
C GLY A 247 17.49 31.32 24.33
N HIS A 248 18.40 31.04 25.27
CA HIS A 248 18.38 31.60 26.61
C HIS A 248 18.48 33.13 26.56
N ARG A 249 17.56 33.81 27.24
CA ARG A 249 17.52 35.26 27.38
C ARG A 249 17.38 35.60 28.85
N ILE A 250 18.45 36.15 29.38
CA ILE A 250 18.48 36.59 30.77
C ILE A 250 17.86 37.98 30.85
N SER A 251 16.86 38.08 31.71
CA SER A 251 16.24 39.34 32.09
C SER A 251 16.33 39.48 33.61
N TRP A 252 15.92 40.63 34.12
CA TRP A 252 15.87 40.85 35.56
C TRP A 252 14.73 41.75 35.96
N ILE A 253 14.19 41.47 37.14
CA ILE A 253 13.29 42.36 37.86
C ILE A 253 14.12 43.04 38.93
N TYR A 254 13.92 44.34 39.09
CA TYR A 254 14.61 45.10 40.12
C TYR A 254 13.62 45.95 40.89
N ASN A 255 13.92 46.14 42.17
CA ASN A 255 13.41 47.25 42.94
C ASN A 255 14.62 48.02 43.53
N ASN A 256 14.38 48.89 44.51
CA ASN A 256 15.45 49.69 45.11
C ASN A 256 16.41 48.88 46.01
N TYR A 257 16.09 47.62 46.33
CA TYR A 257 16.84 46.78 47.29
C TYR A 257 17.57 45.61 46.63
N TYR A 258 16.93 44.98 45.64
CA TYR A 258 17.47 43.79 44.99
C TYR A 258 17.18 43.76 43.49
N ARG A 259 17.89 42.84 42.83
CA ARG A 259 17.65 42.44 41.45
C ARG A 259 17.57 40.93 41.38
N LEU A 260 16.44 40.41 40.90
CA LEU A 260 16.28 38.99 40.60
C LEU A 260 16.50 38.79 39.10
N TYR A 261 17.50 37.98 38.77
CA TYR A 261 17.78 37.52 37.43
C TYR A 261 16.98 36.27 37.14
N TYR A 262 16.31 36.23 36.00
CA TYR A 262 15.57 35.07 35.53
C TYR A 262 15.90 34.82 34.06
N ASP A 263 15.92 33.55 33.71
CA ASP A 263 16.10 33.09 32.34
C ASP A 263 14.75 32.90 31.67
N VAL A 264 14.66 33.34 30.42
CA VAL A 264 13.55 33.10 29.51
C VAL A 264 14.10 32.29 28.36
N TYR A 265 13.71 31.02 28.27
CA TYR A 265 14.19 30.15 27.21
C TYR A 265 13.03 29.47 26.47
N PRO A 266 13.05 29.46 25.12
CA PRO A 266 12.07 28.73 24.34
C PRO A 266 12.39 27.24 24.42
N LEU A 267 11.57 26.46 25.14
CA LEU A 267 11.77 25.02 25.28
C LEU A 267 11.41 24.28 24.00
N ALA A 268 10.37 24.73 23.29
CA ALA A 268 9.91 24.08 22.07
C ALA A 268 9.13 25.04 21.17
N THR A 269 9.18 24.77 19.87
CA THR A 269 8.27 25.36 18.88
C THR A 269 7.48 24.24 18.25
N PHE A 270 6.16 24.28 18.39
CA PHE A 270 5.25 23.33 17.77
C PHE A 270 4.65 23.93 16.51
N ALA A 271 4.57 23.12 15.46
CA ALA A 271 3.77 23.44 14.27
C ALA A 271 2.72 22.37 14.03
N VAL A 272 1.61 22.73 13.39
CA VAL A 272 0.61 21.73 12.97
C VAL A 272 1.21 20.84 11.88
N GLY A 273 1.36 19.55 12.20
CA GLY A 273 1.85 18.51 11.30
C GLY A 273 0.73 17.71 10.67
N PHE A 274 0.99 17.15 9.48
CA PHE A 274 0.08 16.29 8.75
C PHE A 274 0.61 14.86 8.66
N ASN A 275 -0.14 13.90 9.19
CA ASN A 275 0.20 12.48 9.20
C ASN A 275 -0.17 11.84 7.85
N LYS A 276 0.74 12.00 6.89
CA LYS A 276 0.61 11.42 5.54
C LYS A 276 0.52 9.89 5.56
N TYR A 277 1.16 9.24 6.53
CA TYR A 277 1.13 7.78 6.66
C TYR A 277 -0.29 7.25 6.93
N ASN A 278 -0.98 7.81 7.92
CA ASN A 278 -2.37 7.43 8.21
C ASN A 278 -3.31 7.79 7.05
N TYR A 279 -3.06 8.91 6.37
CA TYR A 279 -3.80 9.29 5.17
C TYR A 279 -3.66 8.23 4.06
N ASP A 280 -2.43 7.83 3.75
CA ASP A 280 -2.14 6.84 2.72
C ASP A 280 -2.67 5.45 3.09
N ILE A 281 -2.62 5.04 4.36
CA ILE A 281 -3.25 3.80 4.85
C ILE A 281 -4.75 3.81 4.58
N ASP A 282 -5.45 4.87 4.98
CA ASP A 282 -6.91 4.94 4.82
C ASP A 282 -7.31 4.96 3.34
N LYS A 283 -6.56 5.71 2.53
CA LYS A 283 -6.73 5.77 1.08
C LYS A 283 -6.56 4.39 0.46
N ASN A 284 -5.45 3.71 0.79
CA ASN A 284 -5.16 2.37 0.29
C ASN A 284 -6.18 1.34 0.78
N ALA A 285 -6.69 1.45 2.00
CA ALA A 285 -7.73 0.57 2.52
C ALA A 285 -9.05 0.70 1.72
N ILE A 286 -9.47 1.93 1.42
CA ILE A 286 -10.67 2.20 0.60
C ILE A 286 -10.44 1.71 -0.84
N TYR A 287 -9.30 2.05 -1.43
CA TYR A 287 -8.92 1.61 -2.78
C TYR A 287 -8.93 0.07 -2.87
N ASN A 288 -8.24 -0.61 -1.96
CA ASN A 288 -8.14 -2.07 -1.94
C ASN A 288 -9.50 -2.76 -1.72
N LYS A 289 -10.40 -2.15 -0.94
CA LYS A 289 -11.76 -2.68 -0.78
C LYS A 289 -12.52 -2.65 -2.10
N TRP A 290 -12.56 -1.48 -2.75
CA TRP A 290 -13.35 -1.30 -3.98
C TRP A 290 -12.74 -1.99 -5.20
N ILE A 291 -11.42 -2.02 -5.30
CA ILE A 291 -10.73 -2.74 -6.36
C ILE A 291 -10.99 -4.25 -6.29
N THR A 292 -11.05 -4.80 -5.08
CA THR A 292 -11.35 -6.22 -4.85
C THR A 292 -12.79 -6.53 -5.25
N ILE A 293 -13.75 -5.70 -4.84
CA ILE A 293 -15.15 -5.82 -5.24
C ILE A 293 -15.30 -5.75 -6.76
N SER A 294 -14.68 -4.74 -7.39
CA SER A 294 -14.74 -4.56 -8.85
C SER A 294 -14.11 -5.74 -9.60
N SER A 295 -12.98 -6.26 -9.11
CA SER A 295 -12.31 -7.44 -9.68
C SER A 295 -13.18 -8.69 -9.61
N ILE A 296 -13.88 -8.92 -8.49
CA ILE A 296 -14.83 -10.03 -8.34
C ILE A 296 -15.97 -9.89 -9.35
N ILE A 297 -16.56 -8.70 -9.47
CA ILE A 297 -17.65 -8.43 -10.43
C ILE A 297 -17.18 -8.67 -11.87
N TYR A 298 -15.98 -8.21 -12.22
CA TYR A 298 -15.40 -8.41 -13.54
C TYR A 298 -15.21 -9.89 -13.88
N VAL A 299 -14.68 -10.69 -12.95
CA VAL A 299 -14.53 -12.14 -13.15
C VAL A 299 -15.89 -12.84 -13.29
N LEU A 300 -16.88 -12.47 -12.47
CA LEU A 300 -18.24 -13.02 -12.56
C LEU A 300 -18.91 -12.69 -13.90
N LEU A 301 -18.64 -11.52 -14.50
CA LEU A 301 -19.17 -11.15 -15.82
C LEU A 301 -18.46 -11.89 -16.96
N LEU A 302 -17.17 -12.20 -16.83
CA LEU A 302 -16.42 -12.92 -17.86
C LEU A 302 -16.65 -14.44 -17.86
N LEU A 303 -16.89 -15.06 -16.70
CA LEU A 303 -17.06 -16.51 -16.59
C LEU A 303 -18.11 -17.08 -17.56
N PRO A 304 -19.34 -16.53 -17.66
CA PRO A 304 -20.36 -17.01 -18.61
C PRO A 304 -19.90 -16.92 -20.06
N LEU A 305 -19.20 -15.83 -20.42
CA LEU A 305 -18.68 -15.63 -21.78
C LEU A 305 -17.65 -16.72 -22.12
N PHE A 306 -16.75 -17.05 -21.19
CA PHE A 306 -15.76 -18.12 -21.37
C PHE A 306 -16.42 -19.50 -21.48
N PHE A 307 -17.35 -19.84 -20.58
CA PHE A 307 -18.09 -21.11 -20.66
C PHE A 307 -18.86 -21.25 -21.97
N TRP A 308 -19.48 -20.16 -22.43
CA TRP A 308 -20.23 -20.16 -23.69
C TRP A 308 -19.32 -20.28 -24.91
N LEU A 309 -18.16 -19.60 -24.91
CA LEU A 309 -17.15 -19.75 -25.94
C LEU A 309 -16.64 -21.20 -26.02
N ALA A 310 -16.34 -21.81 -24.86
CA ALA A 310 -15.92 -23.21 -24.77
C ALA A 310 -17.00 -24.18 -25.29
N TYR A 311 -18.28 -23.94 -24.96
CA TYR A 311 -19.40 -24.69 -25.49
C TYR A 311 -19.49 -24.61 -27.02
N LEU A 312 -19.35 -23.40 -27.59
CA LEU A 312 -19.38 -23.20 -29.04
C LEU A 312 -18.23 -23.92 -29.75
N ILE A 313 -17.03 -23.89 -29.18
CA ILE A 313 -15.85 -24.60 -29.69
C ILE A 313 -16.08 -26.12 -29.68
N LYS A 314 -16.57 -26.67 -28.56
CA LYS A 314 -16.87 -28.11 -28.42
C LYS A 314 -17.95 -28.56 -29.40
N LYS A 315 -19.02 -27.76 -29.58
CA LYS A 315 -20.08 -28.03 -30.56
C LYS A 315 -19.54 -28.05 -31.99
N LYS A 316 -18.68 -27.11 -32.37
CA LYS A 316 -18.04 -27.08 -33.70
C LYS A 316 -17.13 -28.28 -33.93
N SER A 317 -16.35 -28.68 -32.93
CA SER A 317 -15.50 -29.88 -33.00
C SER A 317 -16.33 -31.13 -33.29
N LYS A 318 -17.42 -31.34 -32.52
CA LYS A 318 -18.35 -32.47 -32.70
C LYS A 318 -19.02 -32.46 -34.07
N ILE A 319 -19.43 -31.30 -34.58
CA ILE A 319 -20.00 -31.16 -35.93
C ILE A 319 -18.96 -31.50 -37.00
N LYS A 320 -17.70 -31.06 -36.84
CA LYS A 320 -16.61 -31.38 -37.77
C LYS A 320 -16.33 -32.90 -37.80
N THR A 321 -16.31 -33.56 -36.64
CA THR A 321 -16.14 -35.03 -36.58
C THR A 321 -17.32 -35.75 -37.23
N LEU A 322 -18.55 -35.33 -36.97
CA LEU A 322 -19.75 -35.92 -37.58
C LEU A 322 -19.82 -35.71 -39.10
N LEU A 323 -19.36 -34.56 -39.61
CA LEU A 323 -19.28 -34.29 -41.04
C LEU A 323 -18.17 -35.11 -41.73
N GLN A 324 -17.05 -35.34 -41.04
CA GLN A 324 -15.95 -36.15 -41.55
C GLN A 324 -16.29 -37.65 -41.55
N ILE A 325 -17.12 -38.11 -40.60
CA ILE A 325 -17.69 -39.47 -40.58
C ILE A 325 -18.73 -39.66 -41.70
N LYS A 326 -19.44 -38.60 -42.10
CA LYS A 326 -20.42 -38.65 -43.21
C LYS A 326 -19.82 -38.54 -44.60
N SER A 327 -18.55 -38.12 -44.76
CA SER A 327 -17.89 -37.99 -46.06
C SER A 327 -17.02 -39.20 -46.43
N TYR A 328 -17.49 -40.39 -46.07
CA TYR A 328 -16.97 -41.66 -46.59
C TYR A 328 -17.93 -42.14 -47.68
N SER A 329 -17.44 -42.27 -48.91
CA SER A 329 -18.22 -42.82 -50.02
C SER A 329 -18.63 -44.25 -49.68
N SER A 330 -19.93 -44.52 -49.56
CA SER A 330 -20.42 -45.88 -49.40
C SER A 330 -19.91 -46.76 -50.55
N LEU A 331 -19.79 -48.08 -50.35
CA LEU A 331 -19.44 -49.03 -51.42
C LEU A 331 -20.30 -48.78 -52.68
N TYR A 332 -21.55 -48.34 -52.49
CA TYR A 332 -22.46 -47.86 -53.51
C TYR A 332 -21.90 -46.69 -54.36
N GLU A 333 -21.37 -45.64 -53.74
CA GLU A 333 -20.80 -44.47 -54.44
C GLU A 333 -19.52 -44.84 -55.20
N GLU A 334 -18.63 -45.65 -54.61
CA GLU A 334 -17.41 -46.12 -55.31
C GLU A 334 -17.75 -47.02 -56.50
N LEU A 335 -18.77 -47.88 -56.37
CA LEU A 335 -19.28 -48.69 -57.47
C LEU A 335 -19.89 -47.85 -58.60
N LEU A 336 -20.66 -46.80 -58.27
CA LEU A 336 -21.18 -45.87 -59.28
C LEU A 336 -20.04 -45.17 -60.03
N GLU A 337 -19.04 -44.66 -59.33
CA GLU A 337 -17.94 -43.95 -59.97
C GLU A 337 -17.14 -44.87 -60.90
N LYS A 338 -16.72 -46.05 -60.41
CA LYS A 338 -15.82 -46.94 -61.15
C LYS A 338 -16.53 -47.74 -62.24
N CYS A 339 -17.77 -48.15 -62.02
CA CYS A 339 -18.53 -48.95 -62.99
C CYS A 339 -19.29 -48.11 -64.02
N ASN A 340 -19.11 -46.77 -64.06
CA ASN A 340 -19.74 -45.91 -65.05
C ASN A 340 -19.24 -46.26 -66.48
N PRO A 341 -20.16 -46.52 -67.45
CA PRO A 341 -19.80 -46.85 -68.83
C PRO A 341 -18.93 -45.80 -69.53
N GLU A 342 -19.00 -44.54 -69.10
CA GLU A 342 -18.15 -43.45 -69.61
C GLU A 342 -16.66 -43.76 -69.46
N ASN A 343 -16.26 -44.47 -68.40
CA ASN A 343 -14.86 -44.84 -68.13
C ASN A 343 -14.28 -45.80 -69.18
N PHE A 344 -15.13 -46.45 -69.98
CA PHE A 344 -14.74 -47.41 -71.02
C PHE A 344 -14.95 -46.88 -72.44
N MET A 345 -15.28 -45.59 -72.58
CA MET A 345 -15.45 -44.93 -73.87
C MET A 345 -14.13 -44.40 -74.46
N ASN A 346 -13.04 -44.35 -73.70
CA ASN A 346 -11.75 -43.83 -74.17
C ASN A 346 -10.52 -44.60 -73.61
N PRO A 347 -9.88 -45.48 -74.41
CA PRO A 347 -10.26 -45.88 -75.75
C PRO A 347 -11.57 -46.68 -75.74
N TYR A 348 -12.40 -46.51 -76.76
CA TYR A 348 -13.70 -47.18 -76.85
C TYR A 348 -13.55 -48.70 -76.91
N ASN A 349 -14.21 -49.40 -75.99
CA ASN A 349 -14.31 -50.85 -75.99
C ASN A 349 -15.77 -51.29 -75.83
N GLN A 350 -16.38 -51.74 -76.94
CA GLN A 350 -17.80 -52.11 -76.99
C GLN A 350 -18.20 -53.18 -75.95
N ASP A 351 -17.38 -54.20 -75.76
CA ASP A 351 -17.64 -55.30 -74.81
C ASP A 351 -17.57 -54.79 -73.36
N MET A 352 -16.58 -53.95 -73.04
CA MET A 352 -16.44 -53.35 -71.70
C MET A 352 -17.56 -52.36 -71.39
N VAL A 353 -17.96 -51.53 -72.36
CA VAL A 353 -19.08 -50.59 -72.23
C VAL A 353 -20.39 -51.35 -71.99
N GLN A 354 -20.65 -52.44 -72.70
CA GLN A 354 -21.85 -53.26 -72.48
C GLN A 354 -21.86 -53.93 -71.09
N LYS A 355 -20.73 -54.53 -70.68
CA LYS A 355 -20.58 -55.14 -69.35
C LYS A 355 -20.74 -54.12 -68.23
N SER A 356 -20.14 -52.95 -68.38
CA SER A 356 -20.23 -51.83 -67.44
C SER A 356 -21.65 -51.27 -67.37
N ASN A 357 -22.36 -51.12 -68.50
CA ASN A 357 -23.74 -50.63 -68.50
C ASN A 357 -24.70 -51.57 -67.76
N ILE A 358 -24.53 -52.89 -67.91
CA ILE A 358 -25.32 -53.89 -67.17
C ILE A 358 -25.07 -53.77 -65.66
N LEU A 359 -23.81 -53.67 -65.23
CA LEU A 359 -23.47 -53.52 -63.81
C LEU A 359 -23.92 -52.18 -63.25
N TYR A 360 -23.74 -51.09 -63.99
CA TYR A 360 -24.14 -49.73 -63.61
C TYR A 360 -25.66 -49.61 -63.41
N GLN A 361 -26.46 -50.19 -64.31
CA GLN A 361 -27.91 -50.26 -64.14
C GLN A 361 -28.29 -51.05 -62.88
N ARG A 362 -27.61 -52.17 -62.63
CA ARG A 362 -27.86 -53.00 -61.45
C ARG A 362 -27.54 -52.27 -60.14
N ILE A 363 -26.49 -51.44 -60.12
CA ILE A 363 -26.16 -50.54 -59.00
C ILE A 363 -27.27 -49.50 -58.81
N LEU A 364 -27.71 -48.83 -59.88
CA LEU A 364 -28.78 -47.82 -59.81
C LEU A 364 -30.10 -48.40 -59.29
N THR A 365 -30.40 -49.67 -59.58
CA THR A 365 -31.60 -50.36 -59.08
C THR A 365 -31.43 -50.96 -57.68
N SER A 366 -30.21 -51.02 -57.15
CA SER A 366 -29.92 -51.54 -55.81
C SER A 366 -30.12 -50.47 -54.72
N HIS A 367 -30.47 -50.89 -53.50
CA HIS A 367 -30.52 -49.97 -52.36
C HIS A 367 -29.09 -49.72 -51.83
N PRO A 368 -28.71 -48.47 -51.50
CA PRO A 368 -27.36 -48.14 -51.00
C PRO A 368 -26.90 -48.90 -49.73
N ASP A 369 -27.85 -49.49 -49.01
CA ASP A 369 -27.61 -50.26 -47.78
C ASP A 369 -27.65 -51.79 -47.97
N ASP A 370 -27.91 -52.29 -49.18
CA ASP A 370 -27.93 -53.73 -49.48
C ASP A 370 -26.52 -54.27 -49.75
N ASN A 371 -25.77 -54.45 -48.66
CA ASN A 371 -24.37 -54.85 -48.71
C ASN A 371 -24.12 -56.15 -49.47
N ASN A 372 -25.00 -57.15 -49.35
CA ASN A 372 -24.81 -58.44 -50.02
C ASN A 372 -24.89 -58.31 -51.55
N LEU A 373 -25.85 -57.52 -52.03
CA LEU A 373 -26.00 -57.26 -53.46
C LEU A 373 -24.82 -56.43 -53.98
N LEU A 374 -24.41 -55.38 -53.25
CA LEU A 374 -23.27 -54.53 -53.64
C LEU A 374 -21.94 -55.30 -53.69
N LEU A 375 -21.71 -56.21 -52.76
CA LEU A 375 -20.55 -57.12 -52.78
C LEU A 375 -20.56 -58.03 -54.01
N SER A 376 -21.72 -58.59 -54.35
CA SER A 376 -21.84 -59.42 -55.57
C SER A 376 -21.51 -58.62 -56.84
N ILE A 377 -21.98 -57.37 -56.91
CA ILE A 377 -21.72 -56.49 -58.05
C ILE A 377 -20.24 -56.12 -58.12
N ARG A 378 -19.58 -55.86 -56.99
CA ARG A 378 -18.14 -55.59 -56.95
C ARG A 378 -17.33 -56.77 -57.49
N ASN A 379 -17.65 -57.98 -57.08
CA ASN A 379 -16.94 -59.17 -57.54
C ASN A 379 -17.13 -59.38 -59.06
N GLU A 380 -18.31 -59.08 -59.57
CA GLU A 380 -18.55 -59.03 -61.01
C GLU A 380 -17.78 -57.90 -61.71
N ALA A 381 -17.65 -56.73 -61.10
CA ALA A 381 -16.87 -55.62 -61.64
C ALA A 381 -15.37 -55.94 -61.68
N HIS A 382 -14.83 -56.57 -60.65
CA HIS A 382 -13.44 -57.05 -60.64
C HIS A 382 -13.21 -58.11 -61.72
N THR A 383 -14.09 -59.11 -61.83
CA THR A 383 -13.91 -60.22 -62.78
C THR A 383 -14.21 -59.83 -64.24
N LYS A 384 -15.22 -59.01 -64.49
CA LYS A 384 -15.68 -58.67 -65.85
C LYS A 384 -15.04 -57.40 -66.41
N LEU A 385 -14.68 -56.44 -65.55
CA LEU A 385 -14.13 -55.13 -65.96
C LEU A 385 -12.70 -54.89 -65.46
N ASN A 386 -12.12 -55.83 -64.68
CA ASN A 386 -10.79 -55.69 -64.08
C ASN A 386 -10.63 -54.41 -63.24
N ILE A 387 -11.71 -53.97 -62.58
CA ILE A 387 -11.70 -52.80 -61.71
C ILE A 387 -11.13 -53.19 -60.35
N MET A 388 -10.09 -52.47 -59.92
CA MET A 388 -9.54 -52.57 -58.57
C MET A 388 -10.22 -51.58 -57.62
N PHE A 389 -10.61 -52.05 -56.45
CA PHE A 389 -11.27 -51.26 -55.41
C PHE A 389 -10.25 -50.83 -54.34
N ASP A 390 -10.42 -49.65 -53.74
CA ASP A 390 -9.45 -49.12 -52.79
C ASP A 390 -9.45 -49.93 -51.48
N THR A 391 -8.38 -50.68 -51.24
CA THR A 391 -8.23 -51.52 -50.03
C THR A 391 -7.68 -50.76 -48.83
N ASN A 392 -7.11 -49.55 -49.03
CA ASN A 392 -6.37 -48.86 -47.97
C ASN A 392 -7.24 -48.49 -46.77
N LYS A 393 -8.52 -48.19 -47.00
CA LYS A 393 -9.45 -47.81 -45.92
C LYS A 393 -9.91 -49.01 -45.11
N LEU A 394 -10.24 -50.13 -45.76
CA LEU A 394 -10.52 -51.41 -45.09
C LEU A 394 -9.31 -51.86 -44.27
N TYR A 395 -8.13 -51.82 -44.89
CA TYR A 395 -6.87 -52.12 -44.24
C TYR A 395 -6.64 -51.24 -43.00
N THR A 396 -6.80 -49.92 -43.12
CA THR A 396 -6.62 -48.99 -41.98
C THR A 396 -7.64 -49.24 -40.88
N PHE A 397 -8.91 -49.46 -41.22
CA PHE A 397 -9.96 -49.80 -40.26
C PHE A 397 -9.64 -51.09 -39.48
N ILE A 398 -9.16 -52.13 -40.17
CA ILE A 398 -8.78 -53.40 -39.55
C ILE A 398 -7.58 -53.20 -38.61
N LEU A 399 -6.54 -52.45 -39.03
CA LEU A 399 -5.40 -52.17 -38.16
C LEU A 399 -5.79 -51.36 -36.93
N GLU A 400 -6.75 -50.44 -37.04
CA GLU A 400 -7.24 -49.69 -35.89
C GLU A 400 -8.07 -50.54 -34.93
N LYS A 401 -8.93 -51.43 -35.44
CA LYS A 401 -9.88 -52.21 -34.63
C LYS A 401 -9.31 -53.50 -34.08
N ALA A 402 -8.51 -54.22 -34.87
CA ALA A 402 -7.86 -55.45 -34.45
C ALA A 402 -6.48 -55.21 -33.81
N ASN A 403 -6.15 -53.97 -33.42
CA ASN A 403 -4.84 -53.69 -32.82
C ASN A 403 -4.67 -54.45 -31.49
N PRO A 404 -3.69 -55.38 -31.37
CA PRO A 404 -3.52 -56.17 -30.16
C PRO A 404 -3.34 -55.32 -28.89
N LYS A 405 -2.77 -54.11 -29.01
CA LYS A 405 -2.58 -53.19 -27.88
C LYS A 405 -3.88 -52.78 -27.18
N GLN A 406 -5.01 -52.78 -27.89
CA GLN A 406 -6.32 -52.43 -27.31
C GLN A 406 -6.83 -53.48 -26.33
N TYR A 407 -6.36 -54.73 -26.43
CA TYR A 407 -6.84 -55.87 -25.64
C TYR A 407 -5.84 -56.31 -24.55
N ILE A 408 -4.75 -55.56 -24.38
CA ILE A 408 -3.77 -55.75 -23.30
C ILE A 408 -4.23 -55.03 -22.02
N ASN A 409 -4.98 -53.92 -22.14
CA ASN A 409 -5.44 -53.11 -21.00
C ASN A 409 -6.89 -52.62 -21.19
N PRO A 410 -7.89 -53.28 -20.58
CA PRO A 410 -7.78 -54.46 -19.71
C PRO A 410 -7.39 -55.73 -20.47
N TYR A 411 -6.61 -56.62 -19.84
CA TYR A 411 -6.13 -57.85 -20.46
C TYR A 411 -7.28 -58.81 -20.76
N ASN A 412 -7.47 -59.15 -22.04
CA ASN A 412 -8.41 -60.16 -22.49
C ASN A 412 -7.70 -61.15 -23.43
N PRO A 413 -7.32 -62.35 -22.95
CA PRO A 413 -6.49 -63.28 -23.72
C PRO A 413 -7.16 -63.79 -25.00
N ASP A 414 -8.47 -64.05 -24.96
CA ASP A 414 -9.23 -64.58 -26.10
C ASP A 414 -9.34 -63.53 -27.21
N LYS A 415 -9.72 -62.29 -26.85
CA LYS A 415 -9.78 -61.18 -27.81
C LYS A 415 -8.41 -60.75 -28.31
N LEU A 416 -7.38 -60.82 -27.46
CA LEU A 416 -6.00 -60.51 -27.86
C LEU A 416 -5.50 -61.49 -28.92
N SER A 417 -5.77 -62.79 -28.74
CA SER A 417 -5.39 -63.83 -29.71
C SER A 417 -6.09 -63.61 -31.07
N ILE A 418 -7.40 -63.41 -31.05
CA ILE A 418 -8.22 -63.17 -32.25
C ILE A 418 -7.79 -61.86 -32.95
N ALA A 419 -7.60 -60.78 -32.19
CA ALA A 419 -7.13 -59.51 -32.72
C ALA A 419 -5.75 -59.65 -33.37
N ASN A 420 -4.82 -60.38 -32.75
CA ASN A 420 -3.49 -60.62 -33.31
C ASN A 420 -3.53 -61.44 -34.60
N GLU A 421 -4.40 -62.45 -34.68
CA GLU A 421 -4.62 -63.23 -35.91
C GLU A 421 -5.16 -62.35 -37.04
N ILE A 422 -6.24 -61.60 -36.78
CA ILE A 422 -6.88 -60.70 -37.75
C ILE A 422 -5.90 -59.60 -38.21
N TYR A 423 -5.15 -59.00 -37.27
CA TYR A 423 -4.18 -57.95 -37.55
C TYR A 423 -3.03 -58.46 -38.42
N SER A 424 -2.51 -59.66 -38.15
CA SER A 424 -1.46 -60.27 -38.95
C SER A 424 -1.96 -60.62 -40.36
N ALA A 425 -3.14 -61.22 -40.46
CA ALA A 425 -3.76 -61.56 -41.75
C ALA A 425 -4.01 -60.30 -42.61
N ALA A 426 -4.37 -59.17 -42.00
CA ALA A 426 -4.56 -57.92 -42.71
C ALA A 426 -3.25 -57.35 -43.28
N ILE A 427 -2.14 -57.45 -42.53
CA ILE A 427 -0.81 -57.02 -42.99
C ILE A 427 -0.36 -57.79 -44.22
N GLU A 428 -0.54 -59.11 -44.22
CA GLU A 428 -0.12 -59.98 -45.32
C GLU A 428 -0.99 -59.83 -46.58
N ASN A 429 -2.22 -59.34 -46.43
CA ASN A 429 -3.23 -59.30 -47.49
C ASN A 429 -3.74 -57.88 -47.78
N LYS A 430 -2.88 -56.87 -47.63
CA LYS A 430 -3.23 -55.43 -47.77
C LYS A 430 -3.99 -55.08 -49.06
N ASP A 431 -3.69 -55.77 -50.17
CA ASP A 431 -4.28 -55.46 -51.48
C ASP A 431 -5.41 -56.42 -51.86
N ASN A 432 -5.78 -57.36 -50.98
CA ASN A 432 -6.85 -58.34 -51.23
C ASN A 432 -8.14 -57.91 -50.55
N VAL A 433 -9.02 -57.24 -51.31
CA VAL A 433 -10.29 -56.69 -50.80
C VAL A 433 -11.22 -57.77 -50.20
N ASP A 434 -11.30 -58.95 -50.81
CA ASP A 434 -12.21 -60.01 -50.37
C ASP A 434 -11.76 -60.61 -49.03
N LEU A 435 -10.45 -60.79 -48.84
CA LEU A 435 -9.90 -61.22 -47.55
C LEU A 435 -10.07 -60.14 -46.48
N LEU A 436 -9.79 -58.87 -46.79
CA LEU A 436 -9.94 -57.78 -45.83
C LEU A 436 -11.39 -57.64 -45.36
N GLU A 437 -12.38 -57.85 -46.23
CA GLU A 437 -13.78 -57.83 -45.81
C GLU A 437 -14.19 -59.04 -44.98
N GLY A 438 -13.68 -60.23 -45.32
CA GLY A 438 -13.82 -61.40 -44.46
C GLY A 438 -13.29 -61.14 -43.05
N LEU A 439 -12.17 -60.41 -42.95
CA LEU A 439 -11.60 -59.97 -41.68
C LEU A 439 -12.49 -58.93 -40.97
N VAL A 440 -13.09 -57.98 -41.68
CA VAL A 440 -14.06 -57.03 -41.09
C VAL A 440 -15.28 -57.75 -40.50
N GLU A 441 -15.81 -58.76 -41.18
CA GLU A 441 -16.93 -59.56 -40.65
C GLU A 441 -16.51 -60.47 -39.49
N ARG A 442 -15.24 -60.89 -39.41
CA ARG A 442 -14.70 -61.54 -38.21
C ARG A 442 -14.60 -60.55 -37.04
N ILE A 443 -14.10 -59.33 -37.27
CA ILE A 443 -14.05 -58.28 -36.24
C ILE A 443 -15.44 -58.04 -35.64
N LYS A 444 -16.48 -57.87 -36.47
CA LYS A 444 -17.85 -57.62 -35.98
C LYS A 444 -18.44 -58.76 -35.15
N ARG A 445 -18.02 -60.00 -35.38
CA ARG A 445 -18.54 -61.19 -34.70
C ARG A 445 -17.71 -61.59 -33.47
N GLU A 446 -16.40 -61.37 -33.53
CA GLU A 446 -15.43 -61.99 -32.61
C GLU A 446 -14.75 -60.98 -31.67
N LEU A 447 -14.76 -59.67 -31.99
CA LEU A 447 -14.12 -58.59 -31.20
C LEU A 447 -15.11 -57.54 -30.71
#